data_AF-A0A7S0GFG3-F1
#
_entry.id   AF-A0A7S0GFG3-F1
#
_cell.length_a   1.000
_cell.length_b   1.000
_cell.length_c   1.000
_cell.angle_alpha   90.00
_cell.angle_beta   90.00
_cell.angle_gamma   90.00
#
_symmetry.space_group_name_H-M   'P 1'
#
loop_
_entity.id
_entity.type
_entity.pdbx_description
1 polymer ?
#
loop_
_entity_poly.entity_id
_entity_poly.type
_entity_poly.pdbx_seq_one_letter_code
_entity_poly.pdbx_strand_id
1 'polypeptide(L)'
;RIPTRCVLITATSNCRGMSNANAKIMPLLRILGPEYFLRLLSAALCERRIIFYSKSLSRLSAATYGTVSLLSQGANLTWQHVFVPIVPPHLMNHLAAPCPYIVGVLESQMKDVLNIHGLGEVVTINLDDNGAMNIYNSDRPDTT
;
A
#
# COMPACT_ATOMS: atom_id res chain seq x y z
N ARG A 1 -17.76 -12.25 -19.91
CA ARG A 1 -18.19 -11.53 -18.69
C ARG A 1 -17.81 -12.43 -17.50
N ILE A 2 -16.57 -12.32 -17.03
CA ILE A 2 -15.97 -13.19 -16.00
C ILE A 2 -16.05 -12.45 -14.67
N PRO A 3 -16.58 -13.03 -13.58
CA PRO A 3 -16.57 -12.37 -12.29
C PRO A 3 -15.16 -12.46 -11.70
N THR A 4 -14.48 -11.32 -11.63
CA THR A 4 -13.25 -11.10 -10.87
C THR A 4 -13.55 -11.24 -9.37
N ARG A 5 -13.60 -12.48 -8.89
CA ARG A 5 -13.48 -12.77 -7.46
C ARG A 5 -12.07 -12.36 -7.03
N CYS A 6 -11.99 -11.42 -6.09
CA CYS A 6 -10.77 -10.94 -5.46
C CYS A 6 -9.86 -12.11 -5.06
N VAL A 7 -8.67 -12.15 -5.65
CA VAL A 7 -7.60 -13.02 -5.21
C VAL A 7 -7.04 -12.40 -3.94
N LEU A 8 -7.59 -12.83 -2.80
CA LEU A 8 -7.03 -12.56 -1.48
C LEU A 8 -5.76 -13.43 -1.38
N ILE A 9 -4.63 -12.93 -1.86
CA ILE A 9 -3.31 -13.55 -1.59
C ILE A 9 -2.99 -13.29 -0.12
N THR A 10 -3.68 -14.00 0.77
CA THR A 10 -3.11 -14.32 2.06
C THR A 10 -1.97 -15.28 1.76
N ALA A 11 -0.74 -14.78 1.81
CA ALA A 11 0.43 -15.63 1.88
C ALA A 11 0.26 -16.55 3.10
N THR A 12 -0.09 -17.81 2.85
CA THR A 12 -0.21 -18.81 3.90
C THR A 12 1.18 -19.25 4.34
N SER A 13 1.69 -18.62 5.40
CA SER A 13 2.63 -19.27 6.31
C SER A 13 2.34 -18.83 7.74
N ASN A 14 1.45 -19.58 8.39
CA ASN A 14 1.32 -19.65 9.85
C ASN A 14 1.21 -18.32 10.63
N CYS A 15 0.06 -17.63 10.53
CA CYS A 15 -0.30 -16.57 11.47
C CYS A 15 -1.66 -16.87 12.13
N ARG A 16 -1.76 -17.97 12.89
CA ARG A 16 -2.86 -18.23 13.86
C ARG A 16 -2.82 -17.26 15.07
N GLY A 17 -2.50 -15.99 14.83
CA GLY A 17 -2.25 -15.02 15.89
C GLY A 17 -1.95 -13.63 15.35
N MET A 18 -2.87 -13.06 14.57
CA MET A 18 -2.92 -11.60 14.41
C MET A 18 -4.32 -11.12 14.78
N SER A 19 -4.75 -11.44 16.00
CA SER A 19 -5.82 -10.75 16.68
C SER A 19 -5.36 -9.32 17.04
N ASN A 20 -5.16 -8.48 16.03
CA ASN A 20 -4.98 -7.05 16.25
C ASN A 20 -6.26 -6.35 15.82
N ALA A 21 -7.33 -6.59 16.58
CA ALA A 21 -8.59 -5.84 16.54
C ALA A 21 -8.43 -4.35 16.94
N ASN A 22 -7.21 -3.81 16.82
CA ASN A 22 -6.78 -2.47 17.20
C ASN A 22 -5.58 -2.08 16.34
N ALA A 23 -5.70 -2.12 15.02
CA ALA A 23 -4.78 -1.36 14.17
C ALA A 23 -5.06 0.13 14.43
N LYS A 24 -4.40 0.65 15.47
CA LYS A 24 -4.58 2.02 15.97
C LYS A 24 -4.15 2.98 14.88
N ILE A 25 -4.92 4.04 14.66
CA ILE A 25 -4.59 5.08 13.69
C ILE A 25 -3.31 5.87 14.07
N MET A 26 -3.04 5.94 15.37
CA MET A 26 -1.96 6.72 15.97
C MET A 26 -0.55 6.40 15.46
N PRO A 27 -0.10 5.12 15.37
CA PRO A 27 1.20 4.82 14.77
C PRO A 27 1.32 5.31 13.33
N LEU A 28 0.24 5.26 12.54
CA LEU A 28 0.26 5.74 11.16
C LEU A 28 0.40 7.27 11.12
N LEU A 29 -0.38 7.98 11.93
CA LEU A 29 -0.30 9.44 12.04
C LEU A 29 1.07 9.90 12.58
N ARG A 30 1.71 9.11 13.44
CA ARG A 30 3.07 9.38 13.93
C ARG A 30 4.15 9.18 12.87
N ILE A 31 3.96 8.24 11.95
CA ILE A 31 4.93 7.95 10.88
C ILE A 31 4.80 8.96 9.74
N LEU A 32 3.57 9.29 9.32
CA LEU A 32 3.31 10.15 8.17
C LEU A 32 3.16 11.64 8.53
N GLY A 33 2.82 11.98 9.77
CA GLY A 33 2.37 13.33 10.10
C GLY A 33 1.00 13.67 9.50
N PRO A 34 0.39 14.81 9.88
CA PRO A 34 -1.00 15.13 9.52
C PRO A 34 -1.19 15.41 8.03
N GLU A 35 -0.21 16.02 7.36
CA GLU A 35 -0.32 16.39 5.94
C GLU A 35 -0.37 15.15 5.03
N TYR A 36 0.64 14.28 5.13
CA TYR A 36 0.68 13.05 4.35
C TYR A 36 -0.41 12.05 4.76
N PHE A 37 -0.86 12.08 6.02
CA PHE A 37 -2.00 11.30 6.47
C PHE A 37 -3.28 11.67 5.70
N LEU A 38 -3.59 12.97 5.55
CA LEU A 38 -4.76 13.41 4.80
C LEU A 38 -4.65 13.08 3.30
N ARG A 39 -3.45 13.20 2.73
CA ARG A 39 -3.19 12.82 1.32
C ARG A 39 -3.30 11.31 1.10
N LEU A 40 -2.86 10.50 2.06
CA LEU A 40 -3.06 9.06 2.04
C LEU A 40 -4.55 8.72 2.11
N LEU A 41 -5.29 9.37 3.02
CA LEU A 41 -6.72 9.16 3.17
C LEU A 41 -7.47 9.50 1.87
N SER A 42 -7.14 10.62 1.22
CA SER A 42 -7.76 10.99 -0.06
C SER A 42 -7.41 10.00 -1.17
N ALA A 43 -6.14 9.58 -1.28
CA ALA A 43 -5.73 8.56 -2.24
C ALA A 43 -6.47 7.22 -2.02
N ALA A 44 -6.63 6.81 -0.76
CA ALA A 44 -7.33 5.58 -0.42
C ALA A 44 -8.83 5.67 -0.71
N LEU A 45 -9.49 6.80 -0.39
CA LEU A 45 -10.91 7.02 -0.69
C LEU A 45 -11.18 7.12 -2.21
N CYS A 46 -10.23 7.62 -2.98
CA CYS A 46 -10.30 7.66 -4.44
C CYS A 46 -9.90 6.32 -5.10
N GLU A 47 -9.73 5.24 -4.33
CA GLU A 47 -9.32 3.94 -4.84
C GLU A 47 -8.06 4.03 -5.72
N ARG A 48 -7.05 4.78 -5.28
CA ARG A 48 -5.76 4.85 -5.99
C ARG A 48 -4.90 3.62 -5.69
N ARG A 49 -3.92 3.37 -6.55
CA ARG A 49 -2.86 2.35 -6.37
C ARG A 49 -1.80 2.90 -5.42
N ILE A 50 -1.69 2.34 -4.23
CA ILE A 50 -0.83 2.84 -3.14
C ILE A 50 0.24 1.81 -2.82
N ILE A 51 1.50 2.25 -2.84
CA ILE A 51 2.69 1.46 -2.55
C ILE A 51 3.40 2.11 -1.36
N PHE A 52 3.39 1.44 -0.22
CA PHE A 52 4.24 1.79 0.91
C PHE A 52 5.60 1.13 0.76
N TYR A 53 6.66 1.84 1.12
CA TYR A 53 7.98 1.24 1.21
C TYR A 53 8.78 1.72 2.42
N SER A 54 9.61 0.82 2.94
CA SER A 54 10.45 1.03 4.11
C SER A 54 11.53 -0.04 4.21
N LYS A 55 12.60 0.25 4.96
CA LYS A 55 13.59 -0.72 5.44
C LYS A 55 13.04 -1.61 6.56
N SER A 56 12.00 -1.17 7.27
CA SER A 56 11.42 -1.87 8.43
C SER A 56 10.06 -2.51 8.12
N LEU A 57 10.01 -3.84 8.17
CA LEU A 57 8.77 -4.61 8.02
C LEU A 57 7.70 -4.24 9.07
N SER A 58 8.12 -3.86 10.27
CA SER A 58 7.20 -3.43 11.33
C SER A 58 6.49 -2.13 10.99
N ARG A 59 7.22 -1.14 10.43
CA ARG A 59 6.62 0.11 9.95
C ARG A 59 5.70 -0.13 8.76
N LEU A 60 6.15 -0.97 7.82
CA LEU A 60 5.40 -1.33 6.63
C LEU A 60 4.06 -2.00 6.96
N SER A 61 4.09 -2.98 7.86
CA SER A 61 2.90 -3.67 8.35
C SER A 61 2.00 -2.71 9.11
N ALA A 62 2.55 -1.89 10.02
CA ALA A 62 1.76 -0.92 10.79
C ALA A 62 1.06 0.11 9.88
N ALA A 63 1.72 0.58 8.83
CA ALA A 63 1.15 1.52 7.87
C ALA A 63 0.08 0.87 7.00
N THR A 64 0.34 -0.31 6.43
CA THR A 64 -0.62 -1.01 5.56
C THR A 64 -1.88 -1.42 6.32
N TYR A 65 -1.75 -2.10 7.47
CA TYR A 65 -2.89 -2.44 8.32
C TYR A 65 -3.57 -1.20 8.91
N GLY A 66 -2.81 -0.18 9.30
CA GLY A 66 -3.36 1.09 9.79
C GLY A 66 -4.19 1.82 8.74
N THR A 67 -3.82 1.72 7.46
CA THR A 67 -4.57 2.32 6.34
C THR A 67 -5.91 1.62 6.13
N VAL A 68 -5.93 0.28 6.13
CA VAL A 68 -7.18 -0.48 6.02
C VAL A 68 -8.09 -0.22 7.23
N SER A 69 -7.49 -0.13 8.41
CA SER A 69 -8.19 0.20 9.66
C SER A 69 -8.76 1.61 9.68
N LEU A 70 -8.04 2.59 9.08
CA LEU A 70 -8.53 3.95 8.90
C LEU A 70 -9.79 3.98 8.03
N LEU A 71 -9.80 3.24 6.94
CA LEU A 71 -10.94 3.18 6.05
C LEU A 71 -12.15 2.54 6.74
N SER A 72 -11.93 1.42 7.44
CA SER A 72 -13.00 0.69 8.11
C SER A 72 -13.57 1.41 9.34
N GLN A 73 -12.72 2.03 10.16
CA GLN A 73 -13.16 2.72 11.37
C GLN A 73 -13.54 4.19 11.14
N GLY A 74 -12.77 4.90 10.32
CA GLY A 74 -12.94 6.33 10.10
C GLY A 74 -14.06 6.65 9.10
N ALA A 75 -14.03 6.01 7.93
CA ALA A 75 -15.00 6.25 6.86
C ALA A 75 -16.15 5.22 6.80
N ASN A 76 -16.17 4.26 7.73
CA ASN A 76 -17.07 3.09 7.71
C ASN A 76 -17.06 2.35 6.36
N LEU A 77 -15.91 2.38 5.66
CA LEU A 77 -15.73 1.80 4.34
C LEU A 77 -14.84 0.56 4.45
N THR A 78 -15.35 -0.59 4.01
CA THR A 78 -14.53 -1.80 3.99
C THR A 78 -13.71 -1.83 2.70
N TRP A 79 -12.38 -1.94 2.80
CA TRP A 79 -11.53 -2.10 1.63
C TRP A 79 -11.80 -3.47 0.98
N GLN A 80 -12.37 -3.46 -0.23
CA GLN A 80 -12.74 -4.68 -0.98
C GLN A 80 -11.69 -5.08 -2.03
N HIS A 81 -10.67 -4.25 -2.22
CA HIS A 81 -9.67 -4.41 -3.28
C HIS A 81 -8.41 -5.15 -2.79
N VAL A 82 -7.41 -5.29 -3.66
CA VAL A 82 -6.19 -6.04 -3.36
C VAL A 82 -5.44 -5.39 -2.19
N PHE A 83 -5.10 -6.19 -1.19
CA PHE A 83 -4.33 -5.78 -0.03
C PHE A 83 -3.21 -6.78 0.20
N VAL A 84 -1.96 -6.33 0.08
CA VAL A 84 -0.77 -7.17 0.28
C VAL A 84 0.22 -6.41 1.17
N PRO A 85 0.24 -6.65 2.49
CA PRO A 85 1.04 -5.85 3.41
C PRO A 85 2.55 -5.93 3.13
N ILE A 86 3.01 -7.07 2.58
CA ILE A 86 4.39 -7.30 2.13
C ILE A 86 4.34 -8.11 0.84
N VAL A 87 4.78 -7.52 -0.28
CA VAL A 87 4.81 -8.18 -1.59
C VAL A 87 6.10 -8.99 -1.73
N PRO A 88 6.02 -10.31 -1.95
CA PRO A 88 7.20 -11.10 -2.27
C PRO A 88 7.69 -10.78 -3.71
N PRO A 89 8.99 -10.95 -3.99
CA PRO A 89 9.61 -10.49 -5.25
C PRO A 89 9.00 -11.12 -6.50
N HIS A 90 8.52 -12.37 -6.43
CA HIS A 90 7.91 -13.04 -7.56
C HIS A 90 6.52 -12.48 -7.94
N LEU A 91 5.88 -11.69 -7.07
CA LEU A 91 4.57 -11.08 -7.33
C LEU A 91 4.66 -9.62 -7.80
N MET A 92 5.87 -9.04 -7.93
CA MET A 92 6.05 -7.64 -8.32
C MET A 92 5.40 -7.33 -9.67
N ASN A 93 5.52 -8.22 -10.66
CA ASN A 93 4.95 -8.02 -12.00
C ASN A 93 3.42 -7.88 -12.01
N HIS A 94 2.73 -8.34 -10.97
CA HIS A 94 1.27 -8.19 -10.86
C HIS A 94 0.84 -6.78 -10.44
N LEU A 95 1.78 -5.93 -9.99
CA LEU A 95 1.50 -4.53 -9.66
C LEU A 95 1.15 -3.69 -10.90
N ALA A 96 1.47 -4.14 -12.11
CA ALA A 96 1.02 -3.50 -13.36
C ALA A 96 -0.50 -3.60 -13.59
N ALA A 97 -1.24 -4.31 -12.73
CA ALA A 97 -2.68 -4.40 -12.85
C ALA A 97 -3.34 -3.00 -12.76
N PRO A 98 -4.37 -2.72 -13.58
CA PRO A 98 -5.09 -1.44 -13.56
C PRO A 98 -6.03 -1.30 -12.35
N CYS A 99 -6.16 -2.34 -11.52
CA CYS A 99 -7.04 -2.35 -10.36
C CYS A 99 -6.42 -1.59 -9.18
N PRO A 100 -7.24 -0.96 -8.32
CA PRO A 100 -6.78 -0.39 -7.06
C PRO A 100 -6.13 -1.44 -6.16
N TYR A 101 -5.06 -1.06 -5.47
CA TYR A 101 -4.39 -1.91 -4.50
C TYR A 101 -3.70 -1.09 -3.42
N ILE A 102 -3.56 -1.68 -2.24
CA ILE A 102 -2.67 -1.20 -1.18
C ILE A 102 -1.63 -2.28 -0.95
N VAL A 103 -0.36 -1.94 -1.20
CA VAL A 103 0.74 -2.89 -1.06
C VAL A 103 1.89 -2.31 -0.26
N GLY A 104 2.64 -3.19 0.41
CA GLY A 104 3.91 -2.84 1.04
C GLY A 104 5.09 -3.53 0.37
N VAL A 105 6.17 -2.80 0.15
CA VAL A 105 7.38 -3.26 -0.53
C VAL A 105 8.60 -2.90 0.32
N LEU A 106 9.61 -3.77 0.36
CA LEU A 106 10.88 -3.40 1.01
C LEU A 106 11.63 -2.38 0.14
N GLU A 107 12.29 -1.42 0.77
CA GLU A 107 13.06 -0.39 0.04
C GLU A 107 14.06 -1.01 -0.97
N SER A 108 14.67 -2.14 -0.62
CA SER A 108 15.59 -2.88 -1.51
C SER A 108 14.94 -3.36 -2.81
N GLN A 109 13.64 -3.60 -2.81
CA GLN A 109 12.85 -4.10 -3.94
C GLN A 109 12.19 -2.96 -4.73
N MET A 110 12.27 -1.71 -4.25
CA MET A 110 11.63 -0.57 -4.90
C MET A 110 12.18 -0.33 -6.31
N LYS A 111 13.47 -0.64 -6.55
CA LYS A 111 14.07 -0.56 -7.89
C LYS A 111 13.38 -1.50 -8.87
N ASP A 112 13.03 -2.70 -8.44
CA ASP A 112 12.34 -3.69 -9.27
C ASP A 112 10.92 -3.20 -9.60
N VAL A 113 10.23 -2.57 -8.62
CA VAL A 113 8.91 -1.95 -8.83
C VAL A 113 8.96 -0.87 -9.90
N LEU A 114 9.94 0.03 -9.84
CA LEU A 114 10.09 1.13 -10.80
C LEU A 114 10.43 0.63 -12.21
N ASN A 115 11.00 -0.57 -12.34
CA ASN A 115 11.30 -1.20 -13.62
C ASN A 115 10.11 -1.96 -14.23
N ILE A 116 8.96 -2.00 -13.55
CA ILE A 116 7.76 -2.67 -14.08
C ILE A 116 7.20 -1.87 -15.25
N HIS A 117 7.20 -2.46 -16.43
CA HIS A 117 6.53 -1.90 -17.60
C HIS A 117 5.02 -1.82 -17.40
N GLY A 118 4.43 -0.66 -17.67
CA GLY A 118 2.98 -0.45 -17.59
C GLY A 118 2.44 -0.31 -16.17
N LEU A 119 3.29 0.06 -15.20
CA LEU A 119 2.85 0.37 -13.83
C LEU A 119 1.82 1.52 -13.80
N GLY A 120 1.91 2.47 -14.73
CA GLY A 120 1.08 3.67 -14.83
C GLY A 120 1.23 4.58 -13.60
N GLU A 121 0.18 5.36 -13.31
CA GLU A 121 0.14 6.25 -12.14
C GLU A 121 -0.09 5.49 -10.81
N VAL A 122 0.89 5.54 -9.92
CA VAL A 122 0.87 4.95 -8.58
C VAL A 122 1.35 5.95 -7.54
N VAL A 123 0.74 5.90 -6.36
CA VAL A 123 1.14 6.68 -5.21
C VAL A 123 2.17 5.89 -4.42
N THR A 124 3.37 6.44 -4.24
CA THR A 124 4.44 5.82 -3.46
C THR A 124 4.67 6.60 -2.17
N ILE A 125 4.82 5.90 -1.04
CA ILE A 125 4.95 6.50 0.29
C ILE A 125 6.16 5.90 1.00
N ASN A 126 7.15 6.75 1.29
CA ASN A 126 8.33 6.38 2.07
C ASN A 126 8.04 6.51 3.57
N LEU A 127 8.04 5.40 4.30
CA LEU A 127 7.80 5.39 5.75
C LEU A 127 9.08 5.66 6.58
N ASP A 128 10.24 5.73 5.93
CA ASP A 128 11.51 6.07 6.58
C ASP A 128 11.80 7.56 6.52
N ASP A 129 11.23 8.26 5.53
CA ASP A 129 11.37 9.71 5.31
C ASP A 129 10.08 10.47 5.65
N ASN A 130 9.62 10.33 6.90
CA ASN A 130 8.44 11.03 7.45
C ASN A 130 7.17 10.97 6.57
N GLY A 131 6.97 9.88 5.83
CA GLY A 131 5.80 9.71 4.97
C GLY A 131 5.88 10.42 3.62
N ALA A 132 7.08 10.81 3.15
CA ALA A 132 7.27 11.44 1.85
C ALA A 132 6.48 10.71 0.76
N MET A 133 5.51 11.40 0.18
CA MET A 133 4.56 10.85 -0.77
C MET A 133 4.79 11.43 -2.16
N ASN A 134 5.06 10.55 -3.12
CA ASN A 134 5.25 10.90 -4.52
C ASN A 134 4.22 10.20 -5.40
N ILE A 135 3.92 10.80 -6.55
CA ILE A 135 3.10 10.19 -7.59
C ILE A 135 4.07 9.76 -8.68
N TYR A 136 4.26 8.45 -8.83
CA TYR A 136 5.06 7.89 -9.90
C TYR A 136 4.15 7.57 -11.08
N ASN A 137 4.58 7.87 -12.30
CA ASN A 137 3.86 7.50 -13.51
C ASN A 137 4.81 6.89 -14.54
N SER A 138 4.69 5.59 -14.82
CA SER A 138 5.56 4.95 -15.82
C SER A 138 5.33 5.44 -17.25
N ASP A 139 4.14 6.01 -17.54
CA ASP A 139 3.78 6.46 -18.89
C ASP A 139 4.30 7.87 -19.21
N ARG A 140 4.89 8.55 -18.22
CA ARG A 140 5.63 9.79 -18.40
C ARG A 140 7.05 9.59 -17.89
N PRO A 141 8.02 9.28 -18.76
CA PRO A 141 9.41 9.37 -18.36
C PRO A 141 9.65 10.84 -18.02
N ASP A 142 9.98 11.08 -16.76
CA ASP A 142 10.59 12.30 -16.25
C ASP A 142 9.62 13.46 -15.97
N THR A 143 9.43 13.74 -14.68
CA THR A 143 9.67 15.11 -14.20
C THR A 143 10.32 15.00 -12.84
N THR A 144 11.61 15.35 -12.82
CA THR A 144 12.48 15.55 -11.66
C THR A 144 11.86 16.47 -10.62
#